data_AF-A0A182XWC7-F1
#
_entry.id   AF-A0A182XWC7-F1
#
_cell.length_a   1.000
_cell.length_b   1.000
_cell.length_c   1.000
_cell.angle_alpha   90.00
_cell.angle_beta   90.00
_cell.angle_gamma   90.00
#
_symmetry.space_group_name_H-M   'P 1'
#
loop_
_entity.id
_entity.type
_entity.pdbx_description
1 polymer ?
#
loop_
_entity_poly.entity_id
_entity_poly.type
_entity_poly.pdbx_seq_one_letter_code
_entity_poly.pdbx_strand_id
1 'polypeptide(L)'
;MSSSPPVHVVEAIHAFVAKMGIREPRLTVSSGSRNGDSYSGDVYRIVITPGSRDIEDFENNNNTNSSNRMHHSNHGATKPTTLPKPISVIAKVAPTTSLRRSLYNSSAHFQREKYVFDVVLPMFDRFQQARGLRTAKSFSHYPSVIVSECCEGFEYILQRDLMAQGYRNFPRTEPLAYEDVLLVLTHLAQFHAISFAMQQQAPDAYAQIVNQLHETIFVPPLHSSFVDFLQRKVDYAIETLQRNPETGDGAVAERLCRFRDEYGQAMVDCVQNRDDTVICHGDCWISNILYRPMPTQRNGIDDGHNNNGFNNHHHQPATAKELKFLDWQVARCATPAIDLSYFIFCCTDSELRERLPELLRKYHSALIRRMDELGTVNGRELFPFERLQMHMKKYARFGFGMALMTLHSTCCVEKDLPNVSAALETTELVDIDELAKDMLYNPAYIKRMSGVCRDMVRLGYL
;
A
#
# COMPACT_ATOMS: atom_id res chain seq x y z
N MET A 1 17.17 -14.02 4.01
CA MET A 1 16.86 -13.72 2.60
C MET A 1 18.00 -14.21 1.73
N SER A 2 17.68 -14.86 0.60
CA SER A 2 18.66 -15.20 -0.43
C SER A 2 19.32 -13.92 -0.95
N SER A 3 20.63 -13.94 -1.22
CA SER A 3 21.35 -12.81 -1.82
C SER A 3 20.98 -12.57 -3.29
N SER A 4 20.29 -13.51 -3.93
CA SER A 4 19.90 -13.46 -5.33
C SER A 4 18.42 -13.82 -5.54
N PRO A 5 17.72 -13.17 -6.49
CA PRO A 5 16.37 -13.55 -6.85
C PRO A 5 16.35 -14.95 -7.49
N PRO A 6 15.20 -15.66 -7.49
CA PRO A 6 15.08 -16.95 -8.16
C PRO A 6 15.35 -16.88 -9.67
N VAL A 7 15.76 -18.01 -10.26
CA VAL A 7 16.12 -18.13 -11.68
C VAL A 7 14.99 -17.65 -12.59
N HIS A 8 13.75 -18.03 -12.33
CA HIS A 8 12.59 -17.63 -13.14
C HIS A 8 12.35 -16.09 -13.15
N VAL A 9 12.72 -15.40 -12.07
CA VAL A 9 12.67 -13.92 -12.02
C VAL A 9 13.78 -13.31 -12.86
N VAL A 10 14.99 -13.89 -12.81
CA VAL A 10 16.12 -13.47 -13.65
C VAL A 10 15.80 -13.65 -15.14
N GLU A 11 15.21 -14.78 -15.51
CA GLU A 11 14.76 -15.07 -16.88
C GLU A 11 13.72 -14.05 -17.36
N ALA A 12 12.74 -13.71 -16.51
CA ALA A 12 11.74 -12.68 -16.81
C ALA A 12 12.37 -11.30 -17.04
N ILE A 13 13.38 -10.94 -16.24
CA ILE A 13 14.15 -9.70 -16.42
C ILE A 13 14.90 -9.70 -17.75
N HIS A 14 15.58 -10.81 -18.08
CA HIS A 14 16.30 -10.95 -19.34
C HIS A 14 15.35 -10.83 -20.54
N ALA A 15 14.20 -11.50 -20.49
CA ALA A 15 13.17 -11.42 -21.53
C ALA A 15 12.59 -10.00 -21.69
N PHE A 16 12.46 -9.26 -20.59
CA PHE A 16 12.00 -7.88 -20.61
C PHE A 16 13.03 -6.95 -21.28
N VAL A 17 14.30 -7.00 -20.87
CA VAL A 17 15.34 -6.07 -21.38
C VAL A 17 15.87 -6.45 -22.77
N ALA A 18 15.73 -7.71 -23.18
CA ALA A 18 16.01 -8.14 -24.56
C ALA A 18 15.15 -7.37 -25.57
N LYS A 19 13.88 -7.07 -25.23
CA LYS A 19 12.98 -6.23 -26.05
C LYS A 19 13.48 -4.78 -26.17
N MET A 20 14.37 -4.35 -25.28
CA MET A 20 15.01 -3.04 -25.28
C MET A 20 16.40 -3.04 -25.92
N GLY A 21 16.82 -4.18 -26.48
CA GLY A 21 18.12 -4.34 -27.14
C GLY A 21 19.30 -4.63 -26.21
N ILE A 22 19.05 -4.89 -24.92
CA ILE A 22 20.09 -5.33 -23.98
C ILE A 22 20.16 -6.86 -24.01
N ARG A 23 21.28 -7.44 -24.45
CA ARG A 23 21.43 -8.89 -24.60
C ARG A 23 22.11 -9.54 -23.41
N GLU A 24 23.09 -8.87 -22.80
CA GLU A 24 23.87 -9.37 -21.67
C GLU A 24 23.70 -8.46 -20.45
N PRO A 25 22.48 -8.37 -19.86
CA PRO A 25 22.24 -7.44 -18.76
C PRO A 25 23.08 -7.81 -17.52
N ARG A 26 23.66 -6.79 -16.89
CA ARG A 26 24.26 -6.87 -15.55
C ARG A 26 23.23 -6.48 -14.50
N LEU A 27 23.04 -7.36 -13.52
CA LEU A 27 22.08 -7.19 -12.43
C LEU A 27 22.80 -6.86 -11.12
N THR A 28 22.50 -5.70 -10.54
CA THR A 28 22.89 -5.38 -9.16
C THR A 28 21.68 -5.58 -8.26
N VAL A 29 21.79 -6.48 -7.29
CA VAL A 29 20.68 -6.89 -6.41
C VAL A 29 20.91 -6.39 -4.99
N SER A 30 19.85 -5.89 -4.37
CA SER A 30 19.79 -5.48 -2.96
C SER A 30 18.42 -5.80 -2.36
N SER A 31 18.26 -5.67 -1.04
CA SER A 31 16.94 -5.80 -0.41
C SER A 31 16.00 -4.70 -0.91
N GLY A 32 14.79 -5.09 -1.30
CA GLY A 32 13.74 -4.18 -1.73
C GLY A 32 12.80 -3.74 -0.62
N SER A 33 12.79 -4.44 0.51
CA SER A 33 12.04 -4.11 1.72
C SER A 33 12.98 -3.88 2.91
N ARG A 34 12.53 -3.08 3.87
CA ARG A 34 13.15 -2.95 5.19
C ARG A 34 12.61 -4.02 6.14
N ASN A 35 13.29 -4.24 7.26
CA ASN A 35 12.74 -5.15 8.27
C ASN A 35 11.34 -4.66 8.71
N GLY A 36 10.40 -5.60 8.76
CA GLY A 36 8.99 -5.36 9.07
C GLY A 36 8.13 -4.67 7.99
N ASP A 37 8.65 -4.40 6.79
CA ASP A 37 7.83 -3.84 5.69
C ASP A 37 7.16 -4.94 4.83
N SER A 38 7.67 -6.18 4.83
CA SER A 38 7.08 -7.26 4.03
C SER A 38 7.19 -8.60 4.74
N TYR A 39 6.03 -9.21 5.01
CA TYR A 39 5.92 -10.53 5.63
C TYR A 39 5.40 -11.60 4.65
N SER A 40 4.70 -11.18 3.60
CA SER A 40 4.03 -12.05 2.62
C SER A 40 4.94 -12.59 1.52
N GLY A 41 6.19 -12.10 1.40
CA GLY A 41 7.14 -12.52 0.37
C GLY A 41 8.54 -11.95 0.57
N ASP A 42 9.44 -12.27 -0.36
CA ASP A 42 10.75 -11.64 -0.49
C ASP A 42 10.67 -10.50 -1.51
N VAL A 43 11.33 -9.38 -1.22
CA VAL A 43 11.35 -8.21 -2.10
C VAL A 43 12.79 -7.90 -2.50
N TYR A 44 13.08 -7.97 -3.79
CA TYR A 44 14.39 -7.68 -4.37
C TYR A 44 14.35 -6.35 -5.11
N ARG A 45 15.32 -5.48 -4.85
CA ARG A 45 15.60 -4.29 -5.66
C ARG A 45 16.73 -4.59 -6.62
N ILE A 46 16.45 -4.43 -7.91
CA ILE A 46 17.35 -4.85 -8.98
C ILE A 46 17.60 -3.65 -9.90
N VAL A 47 18.87 -3.27 -10.03
CA VAL A 47 19.32 -2.29 -11.02
C VAL A 47 19.92 -3.04 -12.20
N ILE A 48 19.36 -2.81 -13.38
CA ILE A 48 19.73 -3.48 -14.63
C ILE A 48 20.54 -2.50 -15.47
N THR A 49 21.73 -2.93 -15.90
CA THR A 49 22.63 -2.15 -16.77
C THR A 49 23.07 -2.98 -17.97
N PRO A 50 23.40 -2.36 -19.12
CA PRO A 50 23.97 -3.09 -20.25
C PRO A 50 25.30 -3.79 -19.89
N GLY A 51 25.55 -4.96 -20.47
CA GLY A 51 26.83 -5.66 -20.33
C GLY A 51 27.94 -5.01 -21.14
N SER A 52 29.19 -5.42 -20.92
CA SER A 52 30.35 -4.90 -21.68
C SER A 52 30.18 -5.06 -23.19
N ARG A 53 29.69 -6.22 -23.65
CA ARG A 53 29.44 -6.46 -25.09
C ARG A 53 28.33 -5.59 -25.65
N ASP A 54 27.26 -5.37 -24.89
CA ASP A 54 26.20 -4.45 -25.31
C ASP A 54 26.76 -3.03 -25.47
N ILE A 55 27.60 -2.58 -24.53
CA ILE A 55 28.25 -1.27 -24.58
C ILE A 55 29.15 -1.16 -25.81
N GLU A 56 30.02 -2.14 -26.05
CA GLU A 56 30.91 -2.20 -27.21
C GLU A 56 30.13 -2.19 -28.54
N ASP A 57 29.05 -2.99 -28.65
CA ASP A 57 28.18 -3.02 -29.83
C ASP A 57 27.49 -1.67 -30.08
N PHE A 58 27.06 -0.96 -29.02
CA PHE A 58 26.48 0.38 -29.13
C PHE A 58 27.52 1.41 -29.60
N GLU A 59 28.72 1.41 -29.01
CA GLU A 59 29.80 2.33 -29.38
C GLU A 59 30.27 2.12 -30.82
N ASN A 60 30.43 0.85 -31.23
CA ASN A 60 30.85 0.50 -32.59
C ASN A 60 29.81 0.89 -33.66
N ASN A 61 28.52 0.75 -33.37
CA ASN A 61 27.44 1.17 -34.28
C ASN A 61 27.32 2.71 -34.38
N ASN A 62 27.62 3.45 -33.32
CA ASN A 62 27.61 4.91 -33.35
C ASN A 62 28.84 5.48 -34.10
N ASN A 63 30.03 4.88 -33.94
CA ASN A 63 31.23 5.29 -34.66
C ASN A 63 31.18 5.01 -36.18
N THR A 64 30.45 3.97 -36.59
CA THR A 64 30.24 3.68 -38.03
C THR A 64 29.26 4.65 -38.68
N ASN A 65 28.26 5.15 -37.95
CA ASN A 65 27.33 6.18 -38.43
C ASN A 65 27.94 7.58 -38.55
N SER A 66 28.99 7.91 -37.78
CA SER A 66 29.74 9.18 -37.96
C SER A 66 30.72 9.14 -39.14
N SER A 67 31.06 7.94 -39.63
CA SER A 67 32.10 7.73 -40.65
C SER A 67 31.55 7.57 -42.08
N ASN A 68 30.26 7.25 -42.24
CA ASN A 68 29.64 6.98 -43.54
C ASN A 68 28.34 7.78 -43.74
N ARG A 69 28.49 9.06 -44.13
CA ARG A 69 27.37 9.88 -44.63
C ARG A 69 27.32 9.83 -46.16
N MET A 70 27.20 8.64 -46.75
CA MET A 70 26.80 8.47 -48.15
C MET A 70 25.92 7.23 -48.32
N HIS A 71 24.69 7.48 -48.76
CA HIS A 71 23.70 6.57 -49.38
C HIS A 71 23.64 5.10 -48.91
N HIS A 72 22.62 4.78 -48.11
CA HIS A 72 21.55 3.88 -48.55
C HIS A 72 20.36 3.85 -47.56
N SER A 73 19.18 4.09 -48.11
CA SER A 73 17.89 3.85 -47.48
C SER A 73 17.62 2.35 -47.42
N ASN A 74 17.53 1.78 -46.20
CA ASN A 74 16.91 0.48 -46.02
C ASN A 74 16.04 0.47 -44.76
N HIS A 75 14.82 -0.04 -44.91
CA HIS A 75 13.82 -0.16 -43.86
C HIS A 75 14.23 -1.23 -42.82
N GLY A 76 14.30 -0.85 -41.55
CA GLY A 76 14.43 -1.76 -40.42
C GLY A 76 14.77 -0.99 -39.14
N ALA A 77 13.84 -1.01 -38.18
CA ALA A 77 13.91 -0.50 -36.80
C ALA A 77 15.05 0.50 -36.48
N THR A 78 14.69 1.76 -36.22
CA THR A 78 15.59 2.78 -35.66
C THR A 78 16.31 2.23 -34.42
N LYS A 79 17.59 1.89 -34.57
CA LYS A 79 18.44 1.44 -33.45
C LYS A 79 18.70 2.62 -32.49
N PRO A 80 18.73 2.39 -31.17
CA PRO A 80 18.93 3.45 -30.19
C PRO A 80 20.29 4.15 -30.39
N THR A 81 20.28 5.48 -30.50
CA THR A 81 21.49 6.33 -30.68
C THR A 81 22.24 6.61 -29.39
N THR A 82 21.69 6.22 -28.23
CA THR A 82 22.29 6.41 -26.91
C THR A 82 22.26 5.11 -26.11
N LEU A 83 23.31 4.86 -25.33
CA LEU A 83 23.37 3.76 -24.37
C LEU A 83 22.10 3.71 -23.51
N PRO A 84 21.48 2.51 -23.33
CA PRO A 84 20.31 2.38 -22.48
C PRO A 84 20.61 2.86 -21.06
N LYS A 85 19.77 3.76 -20.54
CA LYS A 85 19.86 4.21 -19.15
C LYS A 85 19.64 3.01 -18.20
N PRO A 86 20.26 2.99 -17.01
CA PRO A 86 19.98 1.99 -16.00
C PRO A 86 18.48 1.88 -15.71
N ILE A 87 18.01 0.64 -15.56
CA ILE A 87 16.61 0.35 -15.27
C ILE A 87 16.51 -0.18 -13.85
N SER A 88 15.78 0.53 -12.99
CA SER A 88 15.51 0.06 -11.63
C SER A 88 14.14 -0.61 -11.53
N VAL A 89 14.11 -1.82 -10.97
CA VAL A 89 12.91 -2.63 -10.77
C VAL A 89 12.85 -3.20 -9.35
N ILE A 90 11.62 -3.51 -8.91
CA ILE A 90 11.34 -4.30 -7.72
C ILE A 90 10.74 -5.63 -8.18
N ALA A 91 11.28 -6.73 -7.66
CA ALA A 91 10.69 -8.06 -7.79
C ALA A 91 10.15 -8.50 -6.43
N LYS A 92 8.84 -8.63 -6.32
CA LYS A 92 8.19 -9.31 -5.20
C LYS A 92 8.07 -10.79 -5.55
N VAL A 93 8.47 -11.67 -4.65
CA VAL A 93 8.54 -13.11 -4.88
C VAL A 93 7.83 -13.81 -3.72
N ALA A 94 6.95 -14.77 -4.04
CA ALA A 94 6.29 -15.52 -2.99
C ALA A 94 7.31 -16.36 -2.18
N PRO A 95 7.06 -16.60 -0.89
CA PRO A 95 7.88 -17.48 -0.08
C PRO A 95 7.90 -18.88 -0.68
N THR A 96 9.00 -19.60 -0.46
CA THR A 96 9.18 -20.98 -0.95
C THR A 96 8.75 -22.02 0.08
N THR A 97 8.72 -21.69 1.37
CA THR A 97 8.37 -22.66 2.42
C THR A 97 6.86 -22.84 2.54
N SER A 98 6.43 -24.09 2.66
CA SER A 98 5.01 -24.44 2.76
C SER A 98 4.34 -23.81 3.99
N LEU A 99 5.06 -23.70 5.11
CA LEU A 99 4.56 -23.10 6.34
C LEU A 99 4.22 -21.62 6.13
N ARG A 100 5.19 -20.80 5.70
CA ARG A 100 4.98 -19.35 5.49
C ARG A 100 3.92 -19.09 4.42
N ARG A 101 3.91 -19.88 3.34
CA ARG A 101 2.89 -19.80 2.28
C ARG A 101 1.48 -20.06 2.82
N SER A 102 1.32 -21.06 3.68
CA SER A 102 0.03 -21.38 4.30
C SER A 102 -0.40 -20.31 5.31
N LEU A 103 0.50 -19.86 6.18
CA LEU A 103 0.21 -18.85 7.20
C LEU A 103 -0.23 -17.50 6.60
N TYR A 104 0.38 -17.09 5.48
CA TYR A 104 0.05 -15.83 4.81
C TYR A 104 -0.85 -15.96 3.60
N ASN A 105 -1.37 -17.16 3.30
CA ASN A 105 -2.16 -17.41 2.10
C ASN A 105 -1.49 -16.83 0.82
N SER A 106 -0.17 -17.03 0.70
CA SER A 106 0.68 -16.29 -0.25
C SER A 106 0.19 -16.43 -1.70
N SER A 107 -0.21 -17.63 -2.13
CA SER A 107 -0.72 -17.85 -3.48
C SER A 107 -1.94 -16.95 -3.78
N ALA A 108 -2.90 -16.88 -2.86
CA ALA A 108 -4.10 -16.06 -3.04
C ALA A 108 -3.77 -14.57 -3.05
N HIS A 109 -2.82 -14.12 -2.23
CA HIS A 109 -2.38 -12.73 -2.18
C HIS A 109 -1.64 -12.29 -3.46
N PHE A 110 -0.77 -13.13 -4.02
CA PHE A 110 -0.13 -12.86 -5.32
C PHE A 110 -1.16 -12.85 -6.47
N GLN A 111 -2.09 -13.80 -6.47
CA GLN A 111 -3.20 -13.82 -7.45
C GLN A 111 -4.07 -12.56 -7.32
N ARG A 112 -4.36 -12.10 -6.10
CA ARG A 112 -5.12 -10.87 -5.84
C ARG A 112 -4.38 -9.64 -6.38
N GLU A 113 -3.11 -9.49 -6.05
CA GLU A 113 -2.33 -8.34 -6.50
C GLU A 113 -2.21 -8.33 -8.03
N LYS A 114 -1.95 -9.49 -8.66
CA LYS A 114 -1.99 -9.65 -10.13
C LYS A 114 -3.35 -9.25 -10.72
N TYR A 115 -4.45 -9.72 -10.12
CA TYR A 115 -5.79 -9.39 -10.59
C TYR A 115 -6.08 -7.87 -10.53
N VAL A 116 -5.61 -7.21 -9.47
CA VAL A 116 -5.75 -5.75 -9.35
C VAL A 116 -5.02 -5.03 -10.49
N PHE A 117 -3.76 -5.43 -10.78
CA PHE A 117 -2.97 -4.80 -11.85
C PHE A 117 -3.41 -5.15 -13.27
N ASP A 118 -3.87 -6.37 -13.51
CA ASP A 118 -4.22 -6.84 -14.86
C ASP A 118 -5.68 -6.53 -15.23
N VAL A 119 -6.57 -6.41 -14.24
CA VAL A 119 -8.01 -6.30 -14.47
C VAL A 119 -8.59 -5.04 -13.82
N VAL A 120 -8.49 -4.90 -12.50
CA VAL A 120 -9.21 -3.84 -11.76
C VAL A 120 -8.76 -2.44 -12.17
N LEU A 121 -7.46 -2.15 -12.05
CA LEU A 121 -6.91 -0.83 -12.38
C LEU A 121 -7.08 -0.50 -13.88
N PRO A 122 -6.81 -1.41 -14.83
CA PRO A 122 -7.10 -1.15 -16.25
C PRO A 122 -8.59 -0.93 -16.57
N MET A 123 -9.51 -1.59 -15.87
CA MET A 123 -10.94 -1.32 -16.02
C MET A 123 -11.32 0.05 -15.47
N PHE A 124 -10.75 0.44 -14.32
CA PHE A 124 -10.93 1.78 -13.74
C PHE A 124 -10.36 2.86 -14.66
N ASP A 125 -9.19 2.64 -15.26
CA ASP A 125 -8.58 3.56 -16.22
C ASP A 125 -9.46 3.76 -17.46
N ARG A 126 -9.92 2.67 -18.07
CA ARG A 126 -10.83 2.74 -19.23
C ARG A 126 -12.15 3.43 -18.89
N PHE A 127 -12.71 3.15 -17.72
CA PHE A 127 -13.94 3.79 -17.26
C PHE A 127 -13.76 5.31 -17.10
N GLN A 128 -12.69 5.75 -16.42
CA GLN A 128 -12.37 7.18 -16.25
C GLN A 128 -12.17 7.89 -17.61
N GLN A 129 -11.42 7.27 -18.53
CA GLN A 129 -11.18 7.82 -19.87
C GLN A 129 -12.47 7.96 -20.69
N ALA A 130 -13.36 6.96 -20.62
CA ALA A 130 -14.65 6.97 -21.29
C ALA A 130 -15.62 8.04 -20.75
N ARG A 131 -15.30 8.70 -19.63
CA ARG A 131 -16.04 9.83 -19.07
C ARG A 131 -15.35 11.17 -19.27
N GLY A 132 -14.31 11.21 -20.11
CA GLY A 132 -13.61 12.45 -20.45
C GLY A 132 -12.69 12.98 -19.35
N LEU A 133 -12.40 12.17 -18.33
CA LEU A 133 -11.45 12.56 -17.29
C LEU A 133 -10.04 12.64 -17.90
N ARG A 134 -9.42 13.83 -17.82
CA ARG A 134 -8.07 14.06 -18.35
C ARG A 134 -7.08 13.13 -17.65
N THR A 135 -6.10 12.60 -18.37
CA THR A 135 -5.06 11.71 -17.83
C THR A 135 -4.39 12.26 -16.56
N ALA A 136 -4.14 13.57 -16.51
CA ALA A 136 -3.54 14.24 -15.34
C ALA A 136 -4.43 14.26 -14.08
N LYS A 137 -5.74 14.02 -14.23
CA LYS A 137 -6.72 13.92 -13.14
C LYS A 137 -7.11 12.47 -12.82
N SER A 138 -6.86 11.53 -13.73
CA SER A 138 -7.19 10.12 -13.54
C SER A 138 -6.41 9.55 -12.37
N PHE A 139 -7.08 8.71 -11.57
CA PHE A 139 -6.44 7.99 -10.50
C PHE A 139 -5.39 7.04 -11.09
N SER A 140 -4.12 7.36 -10.87
CA SER A 140 -2.97 6.59 -11.38
C SER A 140 -1.90 6.42 -10.29
N HIS A 141 -2.34 6.33 -9.03
CA HIS A 141 -1.48 6.39 -7.84
C HIS A 141 -0.94 5.01 -7.44
N TYR A 142 -0.35 4.28 -8.38
CA TYR A 142 0.21 2.93 -8.18
C TYR A 142 1.50 2.73 -9.03
N PRO A 143 2.33 1.71 -8.70
CA PRO A 143 3.49 1.36 -9.51
C PRO A 143 3.11 0.80 -10.88
N SER A 144 4.01 0.94 -11.85
CA SER A 144 3.86 0.29 -13.15
C SER A 144 4.40 -1.13 -13.09
N VAL A 145 3.52 -2.12 -13.26
CA VAL A 145 3.90 -3.53 -13.39
C VAL A 145 4.46 -3.80 -14.78
N ILE A 146 5.54 -4.58 -14.84
CA ILE A 146 6.22 -5.01 -16.06
C ILE A 146 5.70 -6.38 -16.47
N VAL A 147 5.70 -7.32 -15.53
CA VAL A 147 5.25 -8.71 -15.72
C VAL A 147 4.94 -9.32 -14.36
N SER A 148 4.00 -10.26 -14.32
CA SER A 148 3.63 -11.02 -13.13
C SER A 148 3.31 -12.46 -13.48
N GLU A 149 3.72 -13.39 -12.60
CA GLU A 149 3.43 -14.83 -12.66
C GLU A 149 2.77 -15.24 -11.33
N CYS A 150 1.80 -16.14 -11.40
CA CYS A 150 1.09 -16.67 -10.23
C CYS A 150 0.98 -18.20 -10.25
N CYS A 151 1.73 -18.87 -11.13
CA CYS A 151 1.95 -20.30 -11.09
C CYS A 151 2.54 -20.70 -9.73
N GLU A 152 1.94 -21.71 -9.10
CA GLU A 152 2.28 -22.11 -7.75
C GLU A 152 3.77 -22.50 -7.62
N GLY A 153 4.48 -21.85 -6.69
CA GLY A 153 5.92 -22.04 -6.47
C GLY A 153 6.82 -21.17 -7.36
N PHE A 154 6.25 -20.42 -8.29
CA PHE A 154 6.94 -19.50 -9.20
C PHE A 154 6.33 -18.10 -9.19
N GLU A 155 5.58 -17.74 -8.14
CA GLU A 155 4.86 -16.48 -8.13
C GLU A 155 5.79 -15.28 -7.93
N TYR A 156 5.67 -14.30 -8.82
CA TYR A 156 6.38 -13.02 -8.69
C TYR A 156 5.62 -11.88 -9.36
N ILE A 157 5.92 -10.66 -8.90
CA ILE A 157 5.50 -9.41 -9.55
C ILE A 157 6.75 -8.56 -9.77
N LEU A 158 7.06 -8.30 -11.04
CA LEU A 158 8.15 -7.41 -11.45
C LEU A 158 7.56 -6.05 -11.80
N GLN A 159 7.98 -5.01 -11.10
CA GLN A 159 7.44 -3.65 -11.25
C GLN A 159 8.54 -2.59 -11.24
N ARG A 160 8.22 -1.38 -11.71
CA ARG A 160 9.15 -0.24 -11.66
C ARG A 160 9.45 0.14 -10.22
N ASP A 161 10.70 0.42 -9.94
CA ASP A 161 11.12 0.93 -8.64
C ASP A 161 10.73 2.41 -8.48
N LEU A 162 9.76 2.67 -7.61
CA LEU A 162 9.30 4.03 -7.31
C LEU A 162 10.35 4.84 -6.52
N MET A 163 11.23 4.20 -5.74
CA MET A 163 12.29 4.94 -5.05
C MET A 163 13.33 5.49 -6.04
N ALA A 164 13.65 4.76 -7.11
CA ALA A 164 14.46 5.29 -8.20
C ALA A 164 13.78 6.48 -8.92
N GLN A 165 12.46 6.65 -8.77
CA GLN A 165 11.69 7.78 -9.31
C GLN A 165 11.54 8.95 -8.31
N GLY A 166 12.23 8.89 -7.17
CA GLY A 166 12.24 9.95 -6.15
C GLY A 166 11.15 9.80 -5.07
N TYR A 167 10.36 8.72 -5.08
CA TYR A 167 9.37 8.47 -4.04
C TYR A 167 10.02 7.87 -2.78
N ARG A 168 9.53 8.21 -1.59
CA ARG A 168 10.04 7.70 -0.29
C ARG A 168 8.88 7.48 0.68
N ASN A 169 9.02 6.53 1.61
CA ASN A 169 8.12 6.43 2.76
C ASN A 169 8.42 7.55 3.77
N PHE A 170 7.42 7.92 4.56
CA PHE A 170 7.65 8.63 5.81
C PHE A 170 8.26 7.69 6.88
N PRO A 171 8.92 8.25 7.91
CA PRO A 171 9.29 7.50 9.10
C PRO A 171 8.06 6.85 9.75
N ARG A 172 8.10 5.54 9.99
CA ARG A 172 6.97 4.76 10.56
C ARG A 172 6.64 5.17 12.01
N THR A 173 7.64 5.66 12.73
CA THR A 173 7.56 6.00 14.16
C THR A 173 6.87 7.34 14.45
N GLU A 174 6.62 8.16 13.42
CA GLU A 174 6.03 9.50 13.58
C GLU A 174 4.60 9.54 12.99
N PRO A 175 3.66 10.29 13.60
CA PRO A 175 2.40 10.61 12.95
C PRO A 175 2.61 11.30 11.60
N LEU A 176 1.70 11.05 10.66
CA LEU A 176 1.60 11.90 9.47
C LEU A 176 1.07 13.29 9.84
N ALA A 177 1.61 14.32 9.19
CA ALA A 177 1.09 15.68 9.29
C ALA A 177 -0.31 15.80 8.68
N TYR A 178 -1.08 16.80 9.10
CA TYR A 178 -2.45 17.01 8.67
C TYR A 178 -2.60 17.08 7.14
N GLU A 179 -1.70 17.79 6.45
CA GLU A 179 -1.72 17.94 5.00
C GLU A 179 -1.47 16.61 4.28
N ASP A 180 -0.61 15.76 4.83
CA ASP A 180 -0.30 14.43 4.29
C ASP A 180 -1.47 13.46 4.49
N VAL A 181 -2.14 13.54 5.64
CA VAL A 181 -3.39 12.80 5.90
C VAL A 181 -4.48 13.22 4.91
N LEU A 182 -4.69 14.52 4.71
CA LEU A 182 -5.66 15.01 3.72
C LEU A 182 -5.34 14.56 2.30
N LEU A 183 -4.06 14.51 1.95
CA LEU A 183 -3.61 14.05 0.66
C LEU A 183 -4.00 12.57 0.44
N VAL A 184 -3.74 11.69 1.41
CA VAL A 184 -4.15 10.27 1.33
C VAL A 184 -5.67 10.13 1.25
N LEU A 185 -6.42 10.80 2.13
CA LEU A 185 -7.88 10.75 2.15
C LEU A 185 -8.48 11.24 0.84
N THR A 186 -7.89 12.27 0.21
CA THR A 186 -8.33 12.77 -1.10
C THR A 186 -8.16 11.72 -2.19
N HIS A 187 -7.06 10.97 -2.19
CA HIS A 187 -6.80 9.95 -3.21
C HIS A 187 -7.60 8.68 -2.98
N LEU A 188 -7.81 8.25 -1.72
CA LEU A 188 -8.77 7.19 -1.40
C LEU A 188 -10.18 7.57 -1.85
N ALA A 189 -10.61 8.82 -1.61
CA ALA A 189 -11.91 9.29 -2.07
C ALA A 189 -12.04 9.22 -3.60
N GLN A 190 -10.99 9.60 -4.32
CA GLN A 190 -10.97 9.50 -5.78
C GLN A 190 -11.02 8.05 -6.28
N PHE A 191 -10.31 7.14 -5.61
CA PHE A 191 -10.34 5.71 -5.91
C PHE A 191 -11.72 5.10 -5.67
N HIS A 192 -12.31 5.34 -4.49
CA HIS A 192 -13.63 4.84 -4.11
C HIS A 192 -14.76 5.39 -4.99
N ALA A 193 -14.65 6.66 -5.43
CA ALA A 193 -15.63 7.28 -6.33
C ALA A 193 -15.80 6.52 -7.65
N ILE A 194 -14.74 5.87 -8.15
CA ILE A 194 -14.81 5.06 -9.38
C ILE A 194 -15.77 3.89 -9.19
N SER A 195 -15.72 3.24 -8.02
CA SER A 195 -16.62 2.13 -7.70
C SER A 195 -18.09 2.58 -7.66
N PHE A 196 -18.39 3.71 -7.02
CA PHE A 196 -19.76 4.25 -7.00
C PHE A 196 -20.25 4.62 -8.40
N ALA A 197 -19.40 5.26 -9.21
CA ALA A 197 -19.74 5.62 -10.58
C ALA A 197 -19.97 4.38 -11.46
N MET A 198 -19.12 3.36 -11.34
CA MET A 198 -19.27 2.11 -12.09
C MET A 198 -20.51 1.33 -11.67
N GLN A 199 -20.87 1.29 -10.39
CA GLN A 199 -22.11 0.65 -9.93
C GLN A 199 -23.36 1.25 -10.59
N GLN A 200 -23.42 2.57 -10.73
CA GLN A 200 -24.56 3.24 -11.37
C GLN A 200 -24.52 3.16 -12.90
N GLN A 201 -23.33 3.23 -13.51
CA GLN A 201 -23.20 3.48 -14.96
C GLN A 201 -22.70 2.28 -15.78
N ALA A 202 -22.10 1.28 -15.12
CA ALA A 202 -21.52 0.09 -15.73
C ALA A 202 -21.58 -1.13 -14.77
N PRO A 203 -22.79 -1.49 -14.26
CA PRO A 203 -22.95 -2.48 -13.20
C PRO A 203 -22.39 -3.86 -13.57
N ASP A 204 -22.53 -4.30 -14.83
CA ASP A 204 -22.00 -5.60 -15.27
C ASP A 204 -20.47 -5.65 -15.23
N ALA A 205 -19.81 -4.56 -15.65
CA ALA A 205 -18.36 -4.45 -15.56
C ALA A 205 -17.88 -4.38 -14.11
N TYR A 206 -18.63 -3.72 -13.23
CA TYR A 206 -18.33 -3.71 -11.81
C TYR A 206 -18.52 -5.09 -11.17
N ALA A 207 -19.59 -5.81 -11.53
CA ALA A 207 -19.85 -7.17 -11.04
C ALA A 207 -18.75 -8.14 -11.46
N GLN A 208 -18.21 -8.02 -12.69
CA GLN A 208 -17.06 -8.81 -13.13
C GLN A 208 -15.84 -8.62 -12.23
N ILE A 209 -15.59 -7.39 -11.75
CA ILE A 209 -14.52 -7.09 -10.79
C ILE A 209 -14.80 -7.77 -9.45
N VAL A 210 -15.98 -7.51 -8.87
CA VAL A 210 -16.32 -7.95 -7.51
C VAL A 210 -16.36 -9.47 -7.40
N ASN A 211 -16.81 -10.18 -8.44
CA ASN A 211 -16.92 -11.64 -8.45
C ASN A 211 -15.58 -12.39 -8.31
N GLN A 212 -14.45 -11.70 -8.46
CA GLN A 212 -13.12 -12.29 -8.26
C GLN A 212 -12.45 -11.80 -6.96
N LEU A 213 -13.03 -10.81 -6.28
CA LEU A 213 -12.48 -10.19 -5.08
C LEU A 213 -13.01 -10.84 -3.79
N HIS A 214 -12.71 -12.12 -3.60
CA HIS A 214 -13.06 -12.87 -2.38
C HIS A 214 -12.25 -12.41 -1.15
N GLU A 215 -12.80 -12.50 0.05
CA GLU A 215 -12.02 -12.26 1.28
C GLU A 215 -10.98 -13.36 1.48
N THR A 216 -9.76 -13.02 1.91
CA THR A 216 -8.64 -13.98 2.05
C THR A 216 -8.04 -14.04 3.44
N ILE A 217 -8.37 -13.09 4.33
CA ILE A 217 -7.82 -13.01 5.70
C ILE A 217 -8.88 -13.42 6.72
N PHE A 218 -10.00 -12.71 6.76
CA PHE A 218 -11.05 -12.94 7.76
C PHE A 218 -12.16 -13.83 7.18
N VAL A 219 -11.80 -15.05 6.81
CA VAL A 219 -12.71 -16.05 6.21
C VAL A 219 -13.24 -16.98 7.31
N PRO A 220 -14.57 -17.03 7.55
CA PRO A 220 -15.12 -17.93 8.56
C PRO A 220 -15.19 -19.39 8.06
N PRO A 221 -15.08 -20.39 8.96
CA PRO A 221 -14.74 -20.23 10.37
C PRO A 221 -13.26 -19.85 10.55
N LEU A 222 -12.98 -18.93 11.49
CA LEU A 222 -11.61 -18.58 11.84
C LEU A 222 -10.97 -19.72 12.63
N HIS A 223 -9.70 -20.04 12.33
CA HIS A 223 -8.94 -21.04 13.08
C HIS A 223 -8.71 -20.58 14.53
N SER A 224 -8.76 -21.49 15.50
CA SER A 224 -8.64 -21.17 16.93
C SER A 224 -7.35 -20.42 17.27
N SER A 225 -6.21 -20.85 16.72
CA SER A 225 -4.94 -20.17 16.95
C SER A 225 -4.92 -18.71 16.46
N PHE A 226 -5.68 -18.40 15.40
CA PHE A 226 -5.84 -17.03 14.93
C PHE A 226 -6.75 -16.22 15.86
N VAL A 227 -7.82 -16.82 16.37
CA VAL A 227 -8.67 -16.20 17.40
C VAL A 227 -7.86 -15.88 18.65
N ASP A 228 -7.06 -16.84 19.15
CA ASP A 228 -6.19 -16.65 20.33
C ASP A 228 -5.16 -15.54 20.10
N PHE A 229 -4.57 -15.48 18.89
CA PHE A 229 -3.69 -14.39 18.48
C PHE A 229 -4.38 -13.03 18.55
N LEU A 230 -5.59 -12.91 17.99
CA LEU A 230 -6.36 -11.66 18.01
C LEU A 230 -6.70 -11.24 19.45
N GLN A 231 -7.19 -12.18 20.27
CA GLN A 231 -7.52 -11.92 21.68
C GLN A 231 -6.31 -11.41 22.48
N ARG A 232 -5.13 -12.00 22.26
CA ARG A 232 -3.89 -11.57 22.91
C ARG A 232 -3.50 -10.13 22.58
N LYS A 233 -3.80 -9.64 21.36
CA LYS A 233 -3.57 -8.23 21.02
C LYS A 233 -4.42 -7.28 21.85
N VAL A 234 -5.64 -7.68 22.20
CA VAL A 234 -6.49 -6.90 23.11
C VAL A 234 -5.94 -6.94 24.54
N ASP A 235 -5.44 -8.09 24.99
CA ASP A 235 -4.80 -8.24 26.31
C ASP A 235 -3.60 -7.29 26.45
N TYR A 236 -2.75 -7.19 25.43
CA TYR A 236 -1.63 -6.24 25.41
C TYR A 236 -2.07 -4.78 25.45
N ALA A 237 -3.17 -4.43 24.78
CA ALA A 237 -3.70 -3.07 24.82
C ALA A 237 -4.25 -2.72 26.21
N ILE A 238 -4.95 -3.66 26.87
CA ILE A 238 -5.43 -3.51 28.25
C ILE A 238 -4.24 -3.34 29.21
N GLU A 239 -3.23 -4.19 29.09
CA GLU A 239 -2.01 -4.11 29.90
C GLU A 239 -1.29 -2.76 29.70
N THR A 240 -1.25 -2.25 28.47
CA THR A 240 -0.66 -0.94 28.15
C THR A 240 -1.35 0.19 28.91
N LEU A 241 -2.69 0.18 28.97
CA LEU A 241 -3.48 1.15 29.75
C LEU A 241 -3.23 0.99 31.26
N GLN A 242 -3.18 -0.24 31.77
CA GLN A 242 -2.95 -0.49 33.20
C GLN A 242 -1.59 -0.01 33.68
N ARG A 243 -0.55 -0.13 32.83
CA ARG A 243 0.80 0.36 33.13
C ARG A 243 0.91 1.89 33.03
N ASN A 244 0.04 2.53 32.25
CA ASN A 244 0.06 3.98 31.99
C ASN A 244 -1.33 4.60 32.15
N PRO A 245 -1.93 4.54 33.36
CA PRO A 245 -3.34 4.83 33.57
C PRO A 245 -3.63 6.34 33.50
N GLU A 246 -4.73 6.68 32.84
CA GLU A 246 -5.37 7.99 32.90
C GLU A 246 -6.80 7.88 33.44
N THR A 247 -7.37 9.03 33.83
CA THR A 247 -8.77 9.08 34.30
C THR A 247 -9.72 8.59 33.22
N GLY A 248 -10.55 7.59 33.55
CA GLY A 248 -11.52 7.00 32.62
C GLY A 248 -11.05 5.69 31.97
N ASP A 249 -9.78 5.31 32.09
CA ASP A 249 -9.25 4.09 31.46
C ASP A 249 -9.89 2.79 31.99
N GLY A 250 -10.49 2.82 33.19
CA GLY A 250 -11.27 1.68 33.69
C GLY A 250 -12.47 1.34 32.79
N ALA A 251 -13.20 2.36 32.31
CA ALA A 251 -14.31 2.16 31.38
C ALA A 251 -13.81 1.74 29.98
N VAL A 252 -12.63 2.23 29.58
CA VAL A 252 -11.99 1.83 28.32
C VAL A 252 -11.61 0.35 28.37
N ALA A 253 -10.95 -0.08 29.45
CA ALA A 253 -10.58 -1.48 29.66
C ALA A 253 -11.81 -2.41 29.66
N GLU A 254 -12.92 -2.00 30.28
CA GLU A 254 -14.17 -2.78 30.26
C GLU A 254 -14.70 -2.99 28.83
N ARG A 255 -14.66 -1.95 27.98
CA ARG A 255 -15.07 -2.05 26.56
C ARG A 255 -14.13 -2.96 25.76
N LEU A 256 -12.83 -2.86 26.01
CA LEU A 256 -11.83 -3.74 25.42
C LEU A 256 -12.04 -5.21 25.80
N CYS A 257 -12.32 -5.49 27.08
CA CYS A 257 -12.63 -6.85 27.53
C CYS A 257 -13.83 -7.45 26.77
N ARG A 258 -14.88 -6.67 26.50
CA ARG A 258 -16.02 -7.14 25.71
C ARG A 258 -15.62 -7.38 24.25
N PHE A 259 -14.86 -6.47 23.67
CA PHE A 259 -14.38 -6.62 22.29
C PHE A 259 -13.45 -7.81 22.10
N ARG A 260 -12.67 -8.19 23.12
CA ARG A 260 -11.74 -9.32 23.11
C ARG A 260 -12.40 -10.59 22.55
N ASP A 261 -13.54 -10.96 23.10
CA ASP A 261 -14.23 -12.20 22.72
C ASP A 261 -14.90 -12.10 21.34
N GLU A 262 -15.29 -10.88 20.94
CA GLU A 262 -15.95 -10.60 19.66
C GLU A 262 -14.96 -10.30 18.51
N TYR A 263 -13.68 -10.09 18.80
CA TYR A 263 -12.73 -9.46 17.87
C TYR A 263 -12.67 -10.19 16.51
N GLY A 264 -12.45 -11.50 16.51
CA GLY A 264 -12.42 -12.28 15.26
C GLY A 264 -13.70 -12.11 14.44
N GLN A 265 -14.86 -12.27 15.08
CA GLN A 265 -16.17 -12.12 14.41
C GLN A 265 -16.41 -10.69 13.94
N ALA A 266 -16.02 -9.68 14.72
CA ALA A 266 -16.11 -8.28 14.37
C ALA A 266 -15.34 -7.95 13.09
N MET A 267 -14.17 -8.57 12.88
CA MET A 267 -13.40 -8.41 11.63
C MET A 267 -14.10 -9.07 10.45
N VAL A 268 -14.63 -10.29 10.64
CA VAL A 268 -15.42 -11.01 9.62
C VAL A 268 -16.64 -10.18 9.20
N ASP A 269 -17.42 -9.69 10.17
CA ASP A 269 -18.61 -8.87 9.92
C ASP A 269 -18.28 -7.58 9.16
N CYS A 270 -17.14 -6.97 9.48
CA CYS A 270 -16.70 -5.78 8.78
C CYS A 270 -16.40 -6.07 7.32
N VAL A 271 -15.72 -7.17 6.98
CA VAL A 271 -15.29 -7.42 5.59
C VAL A 271 -16.36 -8.13 4.75
N GLN A 272 -17.30 -8.82 5.38
CA GLN A 272 -18.43 -9.48 4.69
C GLN A 272 -19.64 -8.57 4.46
N ASN A 273 -19.57 -7.31 4.91
CA ASN A 273 -20.63 -6.34 4.68
C ASN A 273 -21.00 -6.20 3.19
N ARG A 274 -22.22 -5.72 2.95
CA ARG A 274 -22.73 -5.40 1.60
C ARG A 274 -23.30 -3.96 1.56
N ASP A 275 -22.93 -3.12 2.52
CA ASP A 275 -23.45 -1.76 2.67
C ASP A 275 -22.55 -0.79 1.89
N ASP A 276 -23.09 -0.15 0.83
CA ASP A 276 -22.42 0.84 -0.03
C ASP A 276 -20.96 0.50 -0.33
N THR A 277 -20.77 -0.65 -0.97
CA THR A 277 -19.45 -1.22 -1.17
C THR A 277 -18.68 -0.52 -2.29
N VAL A 278 -17.37 -0.42 -2.09
CA VAL A 278 -16.39 0.04 -3.07
C VAL A 278 -15.23 -0.96 -3.11
N ILE A 279 -14.44 -0.92 -4.18
CA ILE A 279 -13.15 -1.59 -4.16
C ILE A 279 -12.24 -0.79 -3.22
N CYS A 280 -11.87 -1.41 -2.11
CA CYS A 280 -10.93 -0.89 -1.11
C CYS A 280 -9.51 -1.35 -1.45
N HIS A 281 -8.53 -0.51 -1.13
CA HIS A 281 -7.11 -0.87 -1.15
C HIS A 281 -6.84 -2.04 -0.19
N GLY A 282 -7.46 -2.02 0.99
CA GLY A 282 -7.40 -3.10 1.99
C GLY A 282 -6.15 -3.10 2.86
N ASP A 283 -5.02 -2.55 2.40
CA ASP A 283 -3.79 -2.38 3.21
C ASP A 283 -3.23 -0.95 3.22
N CYS A 284 -4.11 0.03 3.49
CA CYS A 284 -3.76 1.44 3.43
C CYS A 284 -3.14 1.95 4.75
N TRP A 285 -1.86 1.64 4.98
CA TRP A 285 -1.09 2.12 6.13
C TRP A 285 0.23 2.76 5.68
N ILE A 286 0.95 3.44 6.59
CA ILE A 286 2.08 4.33 6.27
C ILE A 286 3.20 3.67 5.44
N SER A 287 3.43 2.37 5.60
CA SER A 287 4.47 1.62 4.87
C SER A 287 4.11 1.36 3.41
N ASN A 288 2.81 1.31 3.09
CA ASN A 288 2.31 1.07 1.75
C ASN A 288 2.01 2.37 0.98
N ILE A 289 2.45 3.51 1.49
CA ILE A 289 2.29 4.81 0.85
C ILE A 289 3.65 5.46 0.68
N LEU A 290 4.01 5.75 -0.57
CA LEU A 290 5.20 6.51 -0.91
C LEU A 290 4.83 7.93 -1.35
N TYR A 291 5.67 8.90 -0.97
CA TYR A 291 5.50 10.31 -1.26
C TYR A 291 6.67 10.84 -2.07
N ARG A 292 6.41 11.82 -2.93
CA ARG A 292 7.44 12.57 -3.66
C ARG A 292 7.10 14.06 -3.64
N PRO A 293 8.02 14.95 -3.21
CA PRO A 293 7.82 16.38 -3.37
C PRO A 293 7.67 16.74 -4.85
N MET A 294 6.66 17.56 -5.16
CA MET A 294 6.51 18.14 -6.48
C MET A 294 7.48 19.30 -6.64
N PRO A 295 8.10 19.45 -7.82
CA PRO A 295 8.84 20.67 -8.12
C PRO A 295 7.89 21.86 -7.99
N THR A 296 8.18 22.78 -7.08
CA THR A 296 7.52 24.10 -7.11
C THR A 296 7.90 24.76 -8.42
N GLN A 297 6.92 25.13 -9.26
CA GLN A 297 7.18 26.06 -10.36
C GLN A 297 7.61 27.38 -9.74
N ARG A 298 8.91 27.54 -9.47
CA ARG A 298 9.50 28.85 -9.24
C ARG A 298 9.58 29.52 -10.60
N ASN A 299 8.95 30.68 -10.73
CA ASN A 299 9.20 31.57 -11.86
C ASN A 299 10.70 31.91 -11.89
N GLY A 300 11.46 31.22 -12.73
CA GLY A 300 12.70 31.70 -13.37
C GLY A 300 13.79 32.33 -12.50
N ILE A 301 14.08 31.83 -11.30
CA ILE A 301 15.33 32.16 -10.60
C ILE A 301 15.98 30.86 -10.15
N ASP A 302 16.98 30.44 -10.95
CA ASP A 302 17.89 29.34 -10.67
C ASP A 302 18.86 29.76 -9.56
N ASP A 303 18.56 29.37 -8.31
CA ASP A 303 19.58 29.32 -7.26
C ASP A 303 19.99 27.87 -7.09
N GLY A 304 21.14 27.53 -7.69
CA GLY A 304 21.68 26.18 -7.82
C GLY A 304 22.07 25.53 -6.48
N HIS A 305 21.08 25.05 -5.72
CA HIS A 305 21.30 24.24 -4.54
C HIS A 305 20.66 22.85 -4.65
N ASN A 306 21.55 21.87 -4.49
CA ASN A 306 21.34 20.43 -4.48
C ASN A 306 20.12 20.03 -3.63
N ASN A 307 19.12 19.43 -4.27
CA ASN A 307 17.87 19.05 -3.62
C ASN A 307 18.00 17.66 -2.95
N ASN A 308 18.74 17.63 -1.84
CA ASN A 308 18.74 16.52 -0.89
C ASN A 308 18.26 17.08 0.46
N GLY A 309 16.93 17.10 0.69
CA GLY A 309 16.38 17.68 1.90
C GLY A 309 14.96 17.21 2.20
N PHE A 310 14.81 16.02 2.78
CA PHE A 310 13.77 15.81 3.79
C PHE A 310 14.27 16.47 5.08
N ASN A 311 14.26 17.81 5.13
CA ASN A 311 14.57 18.51 6.37
C ASN A 311 13.30 18.54 7.22
N ASN A 312 13.32 17.71 8.27
CA ASN A 312 12.46 17.86 9.44
C ASN A 312 12.77 19.20 10.08
N HIS A 313 11.96 20.23 9.85
CA HIS A 313 11.66 21.30 10.82
C HIS A 313 10.41 22.08 10.39
N HIS A 314 9.63 22.47 11.41
CA HIS A 314 8.33 23.13 11.32
C HIS A 314 8.33 24.39 10.42
N HIS A 315 7.22 24.56 9.70
CA HIS A 315 6.80 25.79 8.98
C HIS A 315 7.55 26.14 7.68
N GLN A 316 7.64 25.20 6.73
CA GLN A 316 7.67 25.56 5.30
C GLN A 316 6.26 25.45 4.70
N PRO A 317 5.88 26.33 3.75
CA PRO A 317 4.61 26.18 3.05
C PRO A 317 4.55 24.79 2.42
N ALA A 318 3.40 24.11 2.56
CA ALA A 318 3.22 22.74 2.10
C ALA A 318 3.69 22.59 0.66
N THR A 319 4.90 22.05 0.46
CA THR A 319 5.36 21.63 -0.86
C THR A 319 4.34 20.62 -1.34
N ALA A 320 3.71 20.88 -2.50
CA ALA A 320 2.79 19.91 -3.08
C ALA A 320 3.52 18.56 -3.17
N LYS A 321 2.83 17.46 -2.84
CA LYS A 321 3.39 16.10 -2.90
C LYS A 321 2.54 15.25 -3.82
N GLU A 322 3.19 14.35 -4.51
CA GLU A 322 2.55 13.20 -5.12
C GLU A 322 2.61 12.00 -4.17
N LEU A 323 1.64 11.11 -4.29
CA LEU A 323 1.67 9.83 -3.60
C LEU A 323 1.45 8.65 -4.56
N LYS A 324 1.95 7.49 -4.13
CA LYS A 324 1.71 6.18 -4.74
C LYS A 324 1.38 5.17 -3.65
N PHE A 325 0.32 4.41 -3.87
CA PHE A 325 -0.06 3.24 -3.07
C PHE A 325 0.68 2.00 -3.58
N LEU A 326 1.11 1.17 -2.63
CA LEU A 326 1.77 -0.13 -2.84
C LEU A 326 0.89 -1.24 -2.29
N ASP A 327 1.20 -2.48 -2.68
CA ASP A 327 0.73 -3.70 -2.00
C ASP A 327 -0.80 -3.88 -2.03
N TRP A 328 -1.30 -4.26 -3.20
CA TRP A 328 -2.74 -4.47 -3.46
C TRP A 328 -3.22 -5.90 -3.13
N GLN A 329 -2.42 -6.65 -2.38
CA GLN A 329 -2.57 -8.10 -2.16
C GLN A 329 -3.80 -8.49 -1.34
N VAL A 330 -4.41 -7.53 -0.64
CA VAL A 330 -5.62 -7.72 0.19
C VAL A 330 -6.76 -6.77 -0.20
N ALA A 331 -6.71 -6.23 -1.43
CA ALA A 331 -7.78 -5.44 -2.00
C ALA A 331 -9.09 -6.23 -2.00
N ARG A 332 -10.21 -5.58 -1.67
CA ARG A 332 -11.51 -6.24 -1.44
C ARG A 332 -12.67 -5.33 -1.76
N CYS A 333 -13.86 -5.91 -1.94
CA CYS A 333 -15.10 -5.14 -2.08
C CYS A 333 -15.76 -4.99 -0.70
N ALA A 334 -15.78 -3.77 -0.16
CA ALA A 334 -16.33 -3.47 1.17
C ALA A 334 -16.69 -1.99 1.31
N THR A 335 -17.30 -1.59 2.43
CA THR A 335 -17.53 -0.18 2.76
C THR A 335 -16.23 0.64 2.75
N PRO A 336 -16.24 1.91 2.26
CA PRO A 336 -15.05 2.78 2.31
C PRO A 336 -14.56 3.04 3.74
N ALA A 337 -15.39 2.81 4.77
CA ALA A 337 -15.01 2.98 6.16
C ALA A 337 -13.87 2.04 6.59
N ILE A 338 -13.66 0.92 5.90
CA ILE A 338 -12.56 0.00 6.20
C ILE A 338 -11.20 0.65 5.93
N ASP A 339 -10.98 1.16 4.71
CA ASP A 339 -9.73 1.85 4.37
C ASP A 339 -9.54 3.12 5.21
N LEU A 340 -10.61 3.87 5.44
CA LEU A 340 -10.56 5.11 6.24
C LEU A 340 -10.17 4.84 7.69
N SER A 341 -10.86 3.91 8.35
CA SER A 341 -10.58 3.59 9.74
C SER A 341 -9.20 2.97 9.89
N TYR A 342 -8.80 2.05 9.01
CA TYR A 342 -7.46 1.46 9.05
C TYR A 342 -6.39 2.55 8.94
N PHE A 343 -6.44 3.38 7.88
CA PHE A 343 -5.45 4.44 7.70
C PHE A 343 -5.41 5.42 8.88
N ILE A 344 -6.56 5.93 9.30
CA ILE A 344 -6.64 6.95 10.34
C ILE A 344 -6.12 6.41 11.67
N PHE A 345 -6.60 5.27 12.15
CA PHE A 345 -6.21 4.78 13.48
C PHE A 345 -4.77 4.24 13.53
N CYS A 346 -4.20 3.81 12.39
CA CYS A 346 -2.81 3.33 12.35
C CYS A 346 -1.78 4.44 12.08
N CYS A 347 -2.14 5.50 11.35
CA CYS A 347 -1.15 6.47 10.83
C CYS A 347 -1.20 7.85 11.51
N THR A 348 -2.13 8.07 12.44
CA THR A 348 -2.35 9.38 13.08
C THR A 348 -2.19 9.30 14.60
N ASP A 349 -2.10 10.44 15.28
CA ASP A 349 -2.16 10.53 16.74
C ASP A 349 -3.54 11.02 17.22
N SER A 350 -3.72 11.06 18.54
CA SER A 350 -4.99 11.49 19.14
C SER A 350 -5.33 12.94 18.83
N GLU A 351 -4.35 13.84 18.77
CA GLU A 351 -4.55 15.26 18.43
C GLU A 351 -5.20 15.39 17.04
N LEU A 352 -4.68 14.68 16.04
CA LEU A 352 -5.27 14.73 14.70
C LEU A 352 -6.65 14.05 14.66
N ARG A 353 -6.88 13.01 15.47
CA ARG A 353 -8.20 12.34 15.58
C ARG A 353 -9.26 13.13 16.34
N GLU A 354 -8.91 14.19 17.07
CA GLU A 354 -9.91 15.17 17.54
C GLU A 354 -10.59 15.86 16.35
N ARG A 355 -9.88 16.01 15.24
CA ARG A 355 -10.39 16.58 13.98
C ARG A 355 -11.03 15.53 13.06
N LEU A 356 -11.30 14.32 13.54
CA LEU A 356 -11.89 13.23 12.73
C LEU A 356 -13.15 13.66 11.94
N PRO A 357 -14.13 14.38 12.52
CA PRO A 357 -15.29 14.85 11.75
C PRO A 357 -14.92 15.72 10.55
N GLU A 358 -13.87 16.54 10.69
CA GLU A 358 -13.36 17.38 9.62
C GLU A 358 -12.68 16.54 8.53
N LEU A 359 -11.82 15.60 8.92
CA LEU A 359 -11.14 14.67 8.01
C LEU A 359 -12.14 13.87 7.17
N LEU A 360 -13.17 13.32 7.80
CA LEU A 360 -14.24 12.59 7.13
C LEU A 360 -15.01 13.48 6.16
N ARG A 361 -15.26 14.75 6.53
CA ARG A 361 -15.93 15.71 5.65
C ARG A 361 -15.08 16.07 4.43
N LYS A 362 -13.75 16.16 4.60
CA LYS A 362 -12.80 16.39 3.48
C LYS A 362 -12.78 15.20 2.53
N TYR A 363 -12.69 13.97 3.06
CA TYR A 363 -12.84 12.75 2.29
C TYR A 363 -14.17 12.74 1.51
N HIS A 364 -15.29 12.96 2.20
CA HIS A 364 -16.62 12.92 1.59
C HIS A 364 -16.78 13.98 0.49
N SER A 365 -16.32 15.21 0.74
CA SER A 365 -16.35 16.28 -0.26
C SER A 365 -15.53 15.92 -1.51
N ALA A 366 -14.36 15.29 -1.33
CA ALA A 366 -13.54 14.82 -2.43
C ALA A 366 -14.19 13.66 -3.20
N LEU A 367 -14.87 12.76 -2.49
CA LEU A 367 -15.61 11.62 -3.04
C LEU A 367 -16.74 12.12 -3.94
N ILE A 368 -17.62 12.97 -3.40
CA ILE A 368 -18.75 13.53 -4.16
C ILE A 368 -18.26 14.31 -5.38
N ARG A 369 -17.26 15.17 -5.22
CA ARG A 369 -16.68 15.91 -6.34
C ARG A 369 -16.17 14.97 -7.43
N ARG A 370 -15.50 13.87 -7.07
CA ARG A 370 -15.02 12.90 -8.08
C ARG A 370 -16.15 12.12 -8.71
N MET A 371 -17.20 11.78 -7.96
CA MET A 371 -18.41 11.17 -8.52
C MET A 371 -19.07 12.10 -9.55
N ASP A 372 -19.17 13.40 -9.26
CA ASP A 372 -19.67 14.42 -10.19
C ASP A 372 -18.79 14.53 -11.44
N GLU A 373 -17.46 14.56 -11.29
CA GLU A 373 -16.51 14.55 -12.42
C GLU A 373 -16.62 13.29 -13.30
N LEU A 374 -17.10 12.17 -12.74
CA LEU A 374 -17.35 10.91 -13.46
C LEU A 374 -18.79 10.80 -14.01
N GLY A 375 -19.61 11.85 -13.86
CA GLY A 375 -20.98 11.89 -14.37
C GLY A 375 -21.98 11.08 -13.54
N THR A 376 -21.69 10.79 -12.26
CA THR A 376 -22.64 10.14 -11.36
C THR A 376 -23.80 11.08 -11.07
N VAL A 377 -25.02 10.65 -11.41
CA VAL A 377 -26.25 11.38 -11.06
C VAL A 377 -26.48 11.27 -9.55
N ASN A 378 -26.86 12.39 -8.93
CA ASN A 378 -27.23 12.50 -7.51
C ASN A 378 -26.22 11.87 -6.54
N GLY A 379 -24.91 12.03 -6.78
CA GLY A 379 -23.88 11.39 -5.96
C GLY A 379 -23.98 11.67 -4.45
N ARG A 380 -24.42 12.87 -4.07
CA ARG A 380 -24.66 13.24 -2.66
C ARG A 380 -25.84 12.49 -2.04
N GLU A 381 -26.87 12.15 -2.81
CA GLU A 381 -28.01 11.35 -2.33
C GLU A 381 -27.64 9.87 -2.30
N LEU A 382 -26.80 9.41 -3.25
CA LEU A 382 -26.30 8.03 -3.28
C LEU A 382 -25.48 7.70 -2.03
N PHE A 383 -24.62 8.62 -1.59
CA PHE A 383 -23.80 8.43 -0.39
C PHE A 383 -23.68 9.73 0.41
N PRO A 384 -24.69 10.11 1.21
CA PRO A 384 -24.67 11.34 2.01
C PRO A 384 -23.66 11.27 3.16
N PHE A 385 -23.30 12.41 3.74
CA PHE A 385 -22.27 12.45 4.78
C PHE A 385 -22.70 11.67 6.03
N GLU A 386 -23.99 11.71 6.35
CA GLU A 386 -24.61 10.98 7.45
C GLU A 386 -24.46 9.47 7.25
N ARG A 387 -24.53 8.98 6.00
CA ARG A 387 -24.28 7.57 5.65
C ARG A 387 -22.83 7.18 5.93
N LEU A 388 -21.88 8.04 5.57
CA LEU A 388 -20.47 7.82 5.94
C LEU A 388 -20.27 7.78 7.46
N GLN A 389 -20.91 8.67 8.21
CA GLN A 389 -20.83 8.67 9.69
C GLN A 389 -21.41 7.38 10.28
N MET A 390 -22.54 6.89 9.76
CA MET A 390 -23.10 5.60 10.15
C MET A 390 -22.13 4.45 9.84
N HIS A 391 -21.49 4.47 8.67
CA HIS A 391 -20.52 3.44 8.28
C HIS A 391 -19.30 3.46 9.20
N MET A 392 -18.76 4.64 9.54
CA MET A 392 -17.68 4.77 10.50
C MET A 392 -18.10 4.20 11.86
N LYS A 393 -19.29 4.52 12.36
CA LYS A 393 -19.78 3.99 13.64
C LYS A 393 -19.92 2.46 13.65
N LYS A 394 -20.36 1.87 12.53
CA LYS A 394 -20.56 0.42 12.42
C LYS A 394 -19.26 -0.34 12.20
N TYR A 395 -18.36 0.20 11.38
CA TYR A 395 -17.23 -0.54 10.78
C TYR A 395 -15.84 -0.05 11.21
N ALA A 396 -15.70 1.05 11.95
CA ALA A 396 -14.39 1.52 12.40
C ALA A 396 -13.68 0.57 13.38
N ARG A 397 -14.41 -0.39 13.97
CA ARG A 397 -13.82 -1.52 14.71
C ARG A 397 -12.81 -2.32 13.87
N PHE A 398 -12.94 -2.31 12.53
CA PHE A 398 -11.94 -2.89 11.64
C PHE A 398 -10.59 -2.15 11.77
N GLY A 399 -10.60 -0.82 11.66
CA GLY A 399 -9.39 -0.01 11.84
C GLY A 399 -8.77 -0.17 13.23
N PHE A 400 -9.61 -0.33 14.27
CA PHE A 400 -9.12 -0.64 15.61
C PHE A 400 -8.45 -2.03 15.69
N GLY A 401 -9.08 -3.05 15.12
CA GLY A 401 -8.49 -4.37 14.98
C GLY A 401 -7.14 -4.32 14.25
N MET A 402 -7.06 -3.60 13.13
CA MET A 402 -5.78 -3.44 12.43
C MET A 402 -4.73 -2.70 13.27
N ALA A 403 -5.13 -1.68 14.05
CA ALA A 403 -4.23 -0.97 14.95
C ALA A 403 -3.68 -1.88 16.06
N LEU A 404 -4.53 -2.71 16.68
CA LEU A 404 -4.12 -3.73 17.65
C LEU A 404 -3.06 -4.68 17.07
N MET A 405 -3.23 -5.07 15.81
CA MET A 405 -2.30 -5.98 15.11
C MET A 405 -0.99 -5.32 14.68
N THR A 406 -0.96 -4.02 14.36
CA THR A 406 0.16 -3.43 13.60
C THR A 406 0.93 -2.33 14.34
N LEU A 407 0.37 -1.71 15.39
CA LEU A 407 1.01 -0.56 16.02
C LEU A 407 2.33 -0.91 16.73
N HIS A 408 2.46 -2.12 17.27
CA HIS A 408 3.68 -2.54 17.96
C HIS A 408 4.90 -2.52 17.04
N SER A 409 4.75 -2.98 15.79
CA SER A 409 5.81 -2.94 14.78
C SER A 409 5.94 -1.56 14.14
N THR A 410 4.83 -0.86 13.88
CA THR A 410 4.83 0.48 13.26
C THR A 410 5.54 1.52 14.13
N CYS A 411 5.37 1.46 15.45
CA CYS A 411 6.00 2.40 16.39
C CYS A 411 7.46 2.05 16.72
N CYS A 412 7.98 0.94 16.18
CA CYS A 412 9.34 0.49 16.40
C CYS A 412 10.27 0.93 15.27
N VAL A 413 11.49 1.35 15.60
CA VAL A 413 12.51 1.63 14.58
C VAL A 413 13.06 0.32 14.03
N GLU A 414 13.50 0.33 12.78
CA GLU A 414 13.90 -0.89 12.05
C GLU A 414 14.93 -1.75 12.77
N LYS A 415 15.92 -1.12 13.41
CA LYS A 415 16.99 -1.80 14.15
C LYS A 415 16.51 -2.59 15.37
N ASP A 416 15.35 -2.21 15.91
CA ASP A 416 14.78 -2.80 17.13
C ASP A 416 13.64 -3.77 16.79
N LEU A 417 13.31 -3.94 15.50
CA LEU A 417 12.35 -4.95 15.05
C LEU A 417 13.00 -6.34 15.05
N PRO A 418 12.31 -7.36 15.59
CA PRO A 418 12.75 -8.74 15.45
C PRO A 418 12.78 -9.13 13.96
N ASN A 419 13.68 -10.04 13.59
CA ASN A 419 13.68 -10.60 12.24
C ASN A 419 12.60 -11.68 12.12
N VAL A 420 11.34 -11.23 12.02
CA VAL A 420 10.17 -12.11 11.95
C VAL A 420 10.18 -12.94 10.67
N SER A 421 10.76 -12.45 9.57
CA SER A 421 10.82 -13.20 8.31
C SER A 421 11.56 -14.52 8.46
N ALA A 422 12.62 -14.59 9.29
CA ALA A 422 13.34 -15.83 9.54
C ALA A 422 12.55 -16.77 10.48
N ALA A 423 11.89 -16.22 11.50
CA ALA A 423 11.06 -17.00 12.42
C ALA A 423 9.85 -17.63 11.71
N LEU A 424 9.24 -16.90 10.78
CA LEU A 424 8.11 -17.37 9.97
C LEU A 424 8.40 -18.60 9.11
N GLU A 425 9.68 -18.91 8.88
CA GLU A 425 10.06 -20.14 8.17
C GLU A 425 9.89 -21.39 9.03
N THR A 426 9.85 -21.25 10.37
CA THR A 426 9.93 -22.37 11.32
C THR A 426 8.90 -22.33 12.45
N THR A 427 8.14 -21.24 12.58
CA THR A 427 7.41 -20.92 13.81
C THR A 427 5.99 -20.42 13.52
N GLU A 428 5.02 -20.83 14.35
CA GLU A 428 3.62 -20.41 14.21
C GLU A 428 3.38 -18.96 14.67
N LEU A 429 2.26 -18.36 14.26
CA LEU A 429 1.92 -16.96 14.60
C LEU A 429 1.88 -16.68 16.11
N VAL A 430 1.45 -17.66 16.92
CA VAL A 430 1.35 -17.52 18.38
C VAL A 430 2.72 -17.35 19.01
N ASP A 431 3.74 -18.04 18.50
CA ASP A 431 5.10 -17.98 19.01
C ASP A 431 5.85 -16.74 18.49
N ILE A 432 5.40 -16.15 17.37
CA ILE A 432 5.92 -14.88 16.85
C ILE A 432 5.53 -13.70 17.74
N ASP A 433 4.40 -13.79 18.45
CA ASP A 433 4.00 -12.76 19.41
C ASP A 433 5.01 -12.59 20.55
N GLU A 434 5.71 -13.66 20.93
CA GLU A 434 6.77 -13.62 21.94
C GLU A 434 7.93 -12.72 21.50
N LEU A 435 8.26 -12.72 20.20
CA LEU A 435 9.29 -11.85 19.63
C LEU A 435 8.90 -10.37 19.69
N ALA A 436 7.61 -10.08 19.86
CA ALA A 436 7.06 -8.73 19.88
C ALA A 436 6.88 -8.14 21.29
N LYS A 437 7.12 -8.91 22.35
CA LYS A 437 6.86 -8.47 23.74
C LYS A 437 7.64 -7.22 24.14
N ASP A 438 8.92 -7.13 23.75
CA ASP A 438 9.75 -5.98 24.08
C ASP A 438 9.24 -4.69 23.41
N MET A 439 8.60 -4.80 22.24
CA MET A 439 8.02 -3.65 21.54
C MET A 439 6.83 -3.05 22.30
N LEU A 440 6.19 -3.80 23.19
CA LEU A 440 5.08 -3.29 24.02
C LEU A 440 5.53 -2.22 25.03
N TYR A 441 6.83 -2.16 25.34
CA TYR A 441 7.41 -1.16 26.23
C TYR A 441 7.90 0.09 25.49
N ASN A 442 7.81 0.12 24.16
CA ASN A 442 8.22 1.27 23.37
C ASN A 442 7.32 2.47 23.70
N PRO A 443 7.88 3.64 24.10
CA PRO A 443 7.08 4.82 24.45
C PRO A 443 6.15 5.30 23.34
N ALA A 444 6.56 5.17 22.06
CA ALA A 444 5.73 5.53 20.92
C ALA A 444 4.54 4.56 20.77
N TYR A 445 4.75 3.26 20.99
CA TYR A 445 3.67 2.26 21.02
C TYR A 445 2.70 2.56 22.16
N ILE A 446 3.20 2.74 23.38
CA ILE A 446 2.37 3.03 24.57
C ILE A 446 1.49 4.25 24.29
N LYS A 447 2.09 5.36 23.85
CA LYS A 447 1.36 6.60 23.56
C LYS A 447 0.29 6.38 22.48
N ARG A 448 0.63 5.72 21.37
CA ARG A 448 -0.28 5.55 20.24
C ARG A 448 -1.38 4.52 20.50
N MET A 449 -1.06 3.40 21.14
CA MET A 449 -2.01 2.36 21.52
C MET A 449 -3.04 2.89 22.54
N SER A 450 -2.58 3.50 23.64
CA SER A 450 -3.48 4.10 24.63
C SER A 450 -4.39 5.16 24.00
N GLY A 451 -3.83 6.01 23.13
CA GLY A 451 -4.59 7.01 22.39
C GLY A 451 -5.68 6.40 21.51
N VAL A 452 -5.37 5.35 20.74
CA VAL A 452 -6.35 4.64 19.91
C VAL A 452 -7.45 3.99 20.75
N CYS A 453 -7.10 3.29 21.83
CA CYS A 453 -8.09 2.68 22.72
C CYS A 453 -9.08 3.70 23.29
N ARG A 454 -8.57 4.84 23.79
CA ARG A 454 -9.40 5.93 24.32
C ARG A 454 -10.27 6.56 23.23
N ASP A 455 -9.71 6.80 22.05
CA ASP A 455 -10.43 7.38 20.92
C ASP A 455 -11.59 6.51 20.45
N MET A 456 -11.40 5.18 20.40
CA MET A 456 -12.46 4.26 20.00
C MET A 456 -13.68 4.31 20.92
N VAL A 457 -13.46 4.42 22.23
CA VAL A 457 -14.54 4.55 23.22
C VAL A 457 -15.16 5.95 23.18
N ARG A 458 -14.32 6.99 23.13
CA ARG A 458 -14.77 8.41 23.02
C ARG A 458 -15.66 8.64 21.80
N LEU A 459 -15.34 8.01 20.68
CA LEU A 459 -16.09 8.12 19.42
C LEU A 459 -17.31 7.18 19.36
N GLY A 460 -17.44 6.26 20.32
CA GLY A 460 -18.52 5.26 20.35
C GLY A 460 -18.42 4.23 19.23
N TYR A 461 -17.20 3.86 18.86
CA TYR A 461 -16.88 2.84 17.85
C TYR A 461 -16.57 1.47 18.47
N LEU A 462 -16.56 1.41 19.80
CA LEU A 462 -16.46 0.25 20.70
C LEU A 462 -17.48 0.43 21.84
#